data_AF-A0A9P5TWJ9-F1
#
_entry.id   AF-A0A9P5TWJ9-F1
#
_cell.length_a   1.000
_cell.length_b   1.000
_cell.length_c   1.000
_cell.angle_alpha   90.00
_cell.angle_beta   90.00
_cell.angle_gamma   90.00
#
_symmetry.space_group_name_H-M   'P 1'
#
loop_
_entity.id
_entity.type
_entity.pdbx_description
1 polymer ?
#
loop_
_entity_poly.entity_id
_entity_poly.type
_entity_poly.pdbx_seq_one_letter_code
_entity_poly.pdbx_strand_id
1 'polypeptide(L)'
;MQLTKNDWDRLSSRWLNDNVIEFLLKFWHYELLRDNPQLANQIHVFSPFLYQKLSDTQRTYGLESALRWDSKVNIFSKKFLIVPINEW
;
A
#
# COMPACT_ATOMS: atom_id res chain seq x y z
N MET A 1 -12.22 -3.38 1.92
CA MET A 1 -12.07 -1.94 2.21
C MET A 1 -13.37 -1.27 1.83
N GLN A 2 -13.88 -0.37 2.68
CA GLN A 2 -15.08 0.43 2.39
C GLN A 2 -14.63 1.88 2.23
N LEU A 3 -15.06 2.52 1.14
CA LEU A 3 -14.88 3.96 0.93
C LEU A 3 -16.12 4.69 1.43
N THR A 4 -15.90 5.82 2.09
CA THR A 4 -16.93 6.68 2.68
C THR A 4 -17.07 7.98 1.89
N LYS A 5 -18.13 8.73 2.16
CA LYS A 5 -18.31 10.08 1.60
C LYS A 5 -17.14 11.02 1.95
N ASN A 6 -16.57 10.88 3.14
CA ASN A 6 -15.42 11.68 3.54
C ASN A 6 -14.16 11.35 2.70
N ASP A 7 -13.99 10.10 2.26
CA ASP A 7 -12.90 9.74 1.34
C ASP A 7 -13.12 10.36 -0.05
N TRP A 8 -14.37 10.44 -0.50
CA TRP A 8 -14.73 11.12 -1.75
C TRP A 8 -14.42 12.62 -1.70
N ASP A 9 -14.80 13.29 -0.62
CA ASP A 9 -14.57 14.73 -0.47
C ASP A 9 -13.06 15.06 -0.50
N ARG A 10 -12.21 14.13 -0.02
CA ARG A 10 -10.75 14.28 -0.03
C ARG A 10 -10.13 14.29 -1.43
N LEU A 11 -10.78 13.71 -2.44
CA LEU A 11 -10.29 13.74 -3.83
C LEU A 11 -10.19 15.17 -4.39
N SER A 12 -11.09 16.05 -3.94
CA SER A 12 -11.11 17.47 -4.33
C SER A 12 -10.28 18.38 -3.42
N SER A 13 -9.66 17.82 -2.39
CA SER A 13 -8.90 18.58 -1.40
C SER A 13 -7.41 18.61 -1.72
N ARG A 14 -6.65 19.43 -0.97
CA ARG A 14 -5.19 19.51 -1.12
C ARG A 14 -4.46 18.23 -0.71
N TRP A 15 -5.05 17.43 0.18
CA TRP A 15 -4.41 16.24 0.77
C TRP A 15 -5.31 15.02 0.69
N LEU A 16 -4.82 13.98 0.02
CA LEU A 16 -5.44 12.67 0.01
C LEU A 16 -5.26 12.01 1.38
N ASN A 17 -6.23 11.20 1.79
CA ASN A 17 -6.10 10.38 2.98
C ASN A 17 -5.54 8.99 2.61
N ASP A 18 -5.10 8.23 3.62
CA ASP A 18 -4.48 6.92 3.43
C ASP A 18 -5.43 5.92 2.75
N ASN A 19 -6.75 5.99 3.01
CA ASN A 19 -7.74 5.12 2.39
C ASN A 19 -7.82 5.33 0.87
N VAL A 20 -7.79 6.59 0.42
CA VAL A 20 -7.81 6.95 -1.01
C VAL A 20 -6.51 6.51 -1.68
N ILE A 21 -5.36 6.71 -1.03
CA ILE A 21 -4.06 6.27 -1.55
C ILE A 21 -4.03 4.74 -1.68
N GLU A 22 -4.45 4.02 -0.64
CA GLU A 22 -4.52 2.56 -0.65
C GLU A 22 -5.47 2.05 -1.75
N PHE A 23 -6.62 2.70 -1.91
CA PHE A 23 -7.56 2.37 -2.99
C PHE A 23 -6.95 2.55 -4.37
N LEU A 24 -6.38 3.71 -4.65
CA LEU A 24 -5.85 4.03 -5.97
C LEU A 24 -4.73 3.07 -6.37
N LEU A 25 -3.85 2.73 -5.43
CA LEU A 25 -2.75 1.79 -5.68
C LEU A 25 -3.26 0.37 -5.94
N LYS A 26 -4.27 -0.09 -5.19
CA LYS A 26 -4.90 -1.39 -5.43
C LYS A 26 -5.66 -1.42 -6.75
N PHE A 27 -6.39 -0.36 -7.07
CA PHE A 27 -7.10 -0.22 -8.33
C PHE A 27 -6.14 -0.22 -9.51
N TRP A 28 -5.07 0.57 -9.45
CA TRP A 28 -4.03 0.57 -10.47
C TRP A 28 -3.38 -0.81 -10.65
N HIS A 29 -3.03 -1.50 -9.56
CA HIS A 29 -2.43 -2.83 -9.66
C HIS A 29 -3.41 -3.85 -10.25
N TYR A 30 -4.70 -3.75 -9.93
CA TYR A 30 -5.76 -4.57 -10.53
C TYR A 30 -5.90 -4.33 -12.03
N GLU A 31 -5.92 -3.06 -12.47
CA GLU A 31 -5.96 -2.71 -13.90
C GLU A 31 -4.70 -3.22 -14.61
N LEU A 32 -3.53 -3.09 -13.99
CA LEU A 32 -2.29 -3.63 -14.52
C LEU A 32 -2.31 -5.16 -14.60
N LEU A 33 -2.94 -5.84 -13.64
CA LEU A 33 -3.12 -7.30 -13.68
C LEU A 33 -4.01 -7.73 -14.84
N ARG A 34 -5.03 -6.93 -15.19
CA ARG A 34 -5.90 -7.18 -16.33
C ARG A 34 -5.17 -6.97 -17.66
N ASP A 35 -4.40 -5.89 -17.76
CA ASP A 35 -3.78 -5.46 -19.02
C ASP A 35 -2.42 -6.14 -19.28
N ASN A 36 -1.63 -6.40 -18.23
CA ASN A 36 -0.35 -7.08 -18.29
C ASN A 36 -0.07 -7.92 -17.01
N PRO A 37 -0.64 -9.14 -16.92
CA PRO A 37 -0.50 -9.98 -15.74
C PRO A 37 0.96 -10.34 -15.41
N GLN A 38 1.81 -10.47 -16.44
CA GLN A 38 3.22 -10.83 -16.26
C GLN A 38 3.97 -9.72 -15.53
N LEU A 39 3.72 -8.46 -15.89
CA LEU A 39 4.30 -7.30 -15.22
C LEU A 39 3.70 -7.12 -13.82
N ALA A 40 2.37 -7.22 -13.67
CA ALA A 40 1.70 -7.07 -12.38
C ALA A 40 2.23 -8.07 -11.32
N ASN A 41 2.49 -9.32 -11.74
CA ASN A 41 3.05 -10.35 -10.86
C ASN A 41 4.49 -10.06 -10.39
N GLN A 42 5.23 -9.18 -11.08
CA GLN A 42 6.56 -8.74 -10.69
C GLN A 42 6.53 -7.56 -9.69
N ILE A 43 5.36 -7.01 -9.39
CA ILE A 43 5.17 -5.86 -8.52
C ILE A 43 4.45 -6.28 -7.24
N HIS A 44 4.94 -5.81 -6.10
CA HIS A 44 4.20 -5.84 -4.82
C HIS A 44 3.96 -4.41 -4.35
N VAL A 45 2.72 -4.15 -3.94
CA VAL A 45 2.29 -2.85 -3.43
C VAL A 45 1.99 -3.00 -1.95
N PHE A 46 2.75 -2.31 -1.11
CA PHE A 46 2.52 -2.29 0.32
C PHE A 46 1.39 -1.32 0.70
N SER A 47 0.77 -1.59 1.84
CA SER A 47 -0.15 -0.65 2.48
C SER A 47 0.58 0.65 2.86
N PRO A 48 -0.07 1.84 2.75
CA PRO A 48 0.53 3.11 3.16
C PRO A 48 0.93 3.15 4.65
N PHE A 49 0.33 2.30 5.48
CA PHE A 49 0.67 2.19 6.90
C PHE A 49 1.97 1.43 7.18
N LEU A 50 2.58 0.77 6.18
CA LEU A 50 3.84 0.03 6.38
C LEU A 50 4.94 0.95 6.90
N TYR A 51 5.18 2.06 6.20
CA TYR A 51 6.29 2.94 6.53
C TYR A 51 6.16 3.53 7.93
N GLN A 52 4.96 3.99 8.29
CA GLN A 52 4.65 4.50 9.63
C GLN A 52 4.98 3.48 10.73
N LYS A 53 4.69 2.18 10.49
CA LYS A 53 5.04 1.10 11.43
C LYS A 53 6.52 0.78 11.48
N LEU A 54 7.24 0.97 10.37
CA LEU A 54 8.69 0.77 10.31
C LEU A 54 9.46 1.90 10.99
N SER A 55 8.97 3.14 10.87
CA SER A 55 9.56 4.33 11.47
C SER A 55 9.31 4.45 12.99
N ASP A 56 8.35 3.69 13.52
CA ASP A 56 8.04 3.65 14.95
C ASP A 56 9.10 2.85 15.73
N THR A 57 10.22 3.51 16.04
CA THR A 57 11.39 2.92 16.74
C THR A 57 11.11 2.53 18.19
N GLN A 58 9.98 2.92 18.77
CA GLN A 58 9.59 2.56 20.14
C GLN A 58 8.93 1.18 20.22
N ARG A 59 8.48 0.62 19.08
CA ARG A 59 7.83 -0.69 19.02
C ARG A 59 8.76 -1.72 18.39
N THR A 60 9.48 -2.47 19.23
CA THR A 60 10.36 -3.58 18.84
C THR A 60 9.70 -4.64 17.94
N TYR A 61 8.36 -4.73 17.97
CA TYR A 61 7.55 -5.69 17.20
C TYR A 61 6.90 -5.09 15.92
N GLY A 62 7.16 -3.82 15.59
CA GLY A 62 6.54 -3.13 14.46
C GLY A 62 6.86 -3.78 13.11
N LEU A 63 8.14 -4.13 12.91
CA LEU A 63 8.64 -4.79 11.71
C LEU A 63 8.04 -6.20 11.52
N GLU A 64 8.11 -7.06 12.54
CA GLU A 64 7.56 -8.43 12.45
C GLU A 64 6.05 -8.43 12.20
N SER A 65 5.32 -7.53 12.85
CA SER A 65 3.87 -7.42 12.69
C SER A 65 3.49 -6.90 11.31
N ALA A 66 4.26 -5.97 10.75
CA ALA A 66 4.04 -5.45 9.40
C ALA A 66 4.41 -6.48 8.34
N LEU A 67 5.50 -7.23 8.52
CA LEU A 67 5.89 -8.32 7.63
C LEU A 67 4.92 -9.50 7.67
N ARG A 68 4.25 -9.75 8.81
CA ARG A 68 3.19 -10.77 8.89
C ARG A 68 2.00 -10.50 7.98
N TRP A 69 1.66 -9.23 7.73
CA TRP A 69 0.55 -8.89 6.82
C TRP A 69 0.80 -9.40 5.40
N ASP A 70 2.07 -9.45 4.98
CA ASP A 70 2.48 -9.97 3.67
C ASP A 70 3.10 -11.38 3.74
N SER A 71 2.94 -12.11 4.86
CA SER A 71 3.53 -13.45 5.04
C SER A 71 3.12 -14.49 3.99
N LYS A 72 2.05 -14.23 3.23
CA LYS A 72 1.58 -15.09 2.13
C LYS A 72 2.19 -14.70 0.77
N VAL A 73 2.91 -13.58 0.69
CA VAL A 73 3.53 -13.07 -0.54
C VAL A 73 5.04 -13.13 -0.39
N ASN A 74 5.70 -13.87 -1.28
CA ASN A 74 7.16 -13.85 -1.36
C ASN A 74 7.63 -12.53 -2.01
N ILE A 75 7.86 -11.49 -1.20
CA ILE A 75 8.30 -10.17 -1.69
C ILE A 75 9.68 -10.21 -2.37
N PHE A 76 10.55 -11.17 -2.02
CA PHE A 76 11.87 -11.32 -2.66
C PHE A 76 11.79 -11.89 -4.08
N SER A 77 10.66 -12.48 -4.46
CA SER A 77 10.41 -12.92 -5.84
C SER A 77 10.00 -11.78 -6.78
N LYS A 78 9.74 -10.59 -6.24
CA LYS A 78 9.22 -9.43 -6.97
C LYS A 78 10.39 -8.60 -7.47
N LYS A 79 10.23 -7.98 -8.65
CA LYS A 79 11.22 -7.05 -9.20
C LYS A 79 11.03 -5.64 -8.66
N PHE A 80 9.79 -5.25 -8.34
CA PHE A 80 9.47 -3.93 -7.84
C PHE A 80 8.66 -4.03 -6.55
N LEU A 81 9.04 -3.22 -5.56
CA LEU A 81 8.33 -3.03 -4.31
C LEU A 81 7.89 -1.57 -4.24
N ILE A 82 6.60 -1.34 -4.13
CA ILE A 82 6.02 0.00 -4.00
C ILE A 82 5.67 0.21 -2.53
N VAL A 83 6.37 1.13 -1.88
CA VAL A 83 6.14 1.53 -0.49
C VAL A 83 5.66 2.98 -0.49
N PRO A 84 4.37 3.24 -0.26
CA PRO A 84 3.88 4.60 -0.11
C PRO A 84 4.42 5.21 1.19
N ILE A 85 4.91 6.45 1.11
CA ILE A 85 5.44 7.20 2.24
C ILE A 85 4.59 8.44 2.44
N ASN A 86 4.12 8.63 3.67
CA ASN A 86 3.32 9.77 4.10
C ASN A 86 4.00 10.39 5.34
N GLU A 87 4.73 11.51 5.15
CA GLU A 87 5.57 12.19 6.17
C GLU A 87 5.13 13.65 6.43
N TRP A 88 3.83 13.91 6.44
CA TRP A 88 3.30 15.26 6.70
C TRP A 88 3.06 15.52 8.19
#